data_AF-A0A0F8ZY47-F1
#
_entry.id   AF-A0A0F8ZY47-F1
#
_cell.length_a   1.000
_cell.length_b   1.000
_cell.length_c   1.000
_cell.angle_alpha   90.00
_cell.angle_beta   90.00
_cell.angle_gamma   90.00
#
_symmetry.space_group_name_H-M   'P 1'
#
loop_
_entity.id
_entity.type
_entity.pdbx_description
1 polymer ?
#
loop_
_entity_poly.entity_id
_entity_poly.type
_entity_poly.pdbx_seq_one_letter_code
_entity_poly.pdbx_strand_id
1 'polypeptide(L)'
;MAEEEGKTDGEGGEGGSGGEEFKPESLSKEAQEYIRKTVQSESDSKAALVEKRLRDDQATQNRSAVETAEQNEIRQLADSGQHEALGQRVAARLTEQSVEARAIARASDVIEKQMSDEFSKTLGPERVETIRQEVIKEGGAHAEYAAALA
;
A
#
# COMPACT_ATOMS: atom_id res chain seq x y z
N MET A 1 -59.25 28.61 -26.45
CA MET A 1 -58.53 28.70 -25.17
C MET A 1 -57.79 27.38 -25.06
N ALA A 2 -56.58 27.28 -25.59
CA ALA A 2 -55.58 28.33 -25.77
C ALA A 2 -55.13 28.97 -24.44
N GLU A 3 -53.87 28.86 -24.02
CA GLU A 3 -52.79 28.04 -24.61
C GLU A 3 -51.89 27.44 -23.48
N GLU A 4 -50.56 27.32 -23.48
CA GLU A 4 -49.49 27.96 -24.26
C GLU A 4 -48.28 27.03 -24.48
N GLU A 5 -47.32 27.48 -25.28
CA GLU A 5 -46.39 26.67 -26.06
C GLU A 5 -45.24 26.00 -25.26
N GLY A 6 -45.11 24.69 -25.43
CA GLY A 6 -43.81 24.03 -25.31
C GLY A 6 -42.98 24.23 -26.59
N LYS A 7 -42.17 25.29 -26.64
CA LYS A 7 -41.13 25.49 -27.66
C LYS A 7 -39.73 25.45 -27.06
N THR A 8 -38.99 24.42 -27.42
CA THR A 8 -37.55 24.53 -27.68
C THR A 8 -37.38 24.16 -29.13
N ASP A 9 -37.24 25.17 -30.00
CA ASP A 9 -37.27 24.97 -31.45
C ASP A 9 -36.15 24.04 -31.92
N GLY A 10 -36.50 23.12 -32.82
CA GLY A 10 -35.56 22.20 -33.43
C GLY A 10 -34.75 22.87 -34.53
N GLU A 11 -33.80 23.74 -34.18
CA GLU A 11 -32.70 24.05 -35.10
C GLU A 11 -31.83 22.79 -35.27
N GLY A 12 -31.73 22.33 -36.51
CA GLY A 12 -31.00 21.10 -36.85
C GLY A 12 -29.50 21.28 -36.78
N GLY A 13 -28.92 21.14 -35.58
CA GLY A 13 -27.50 20.84 -35.43
C GLY A 13 -27.21 19.48 -36.09
N GLU A 14 -26.47 19.50 -37.20
CA GLU A 14 -26.28 18.32 -38.06
C GLU A 14 -25.73 17.11 -37.28
N GLY A 15 -26.25 15.93 -37.60
CA GLY A 15 -25.75 14.66 -37.06
C GLY A 15 -24.36 14.34 -37.62
N GLY A 16 -23.34 15.01 -37.09
CA GLY A 16 -21.95 14.91 -37.53
C GLY A 16 -21.47 13.46 -37.51
N SER A 17 -21.25 12.89 -38.69
CA SER A 17 -20.90 11.49 -38.87
C SER A 17 -19.44 11.21 -38.51
N GLY A 18 -19.10 11.32 -37.23
CA GLY A 18 -17.80 10.98 -36.64
C GLY A 18 -17.53 9.48 -36.53
N GLY A 19 -18.08 8.67 -37.44
CA GLY A 19 -17.92 7.21 -37.48
C GLY A 19 -16.55 6.75 -38.00
N GLU A 20 -15.51 7.55 -37.82
CA GLU A 20 -14.14 7.16 -38.14
C GLU A 20 -13.59 6.26 -37.03
N GLU A 21 -13.62 4.95 -37.29
CA GLU A 21 -12.86 3.96 -36.56
C GLU A 21 -11.41 4.42 -36.40
N PHE A 22 -10.90 4.47 -35.16
CA PHE A 22 -9.59 5.05 -34.84
C PHE A 22 -8.47 4.28 -35.54
N LYS A 23 -7.94 4.87 -36.62
CA LYS A 23 -6.83 4.33 -37.42
C LYS A 23 -5.52 4.97 -36.92
N PRO A 24 -4.73 4.30 -36.06
CA PRO A 24 -3.45 4.84 -35.60
C PRO A 24 -2.47 5.12 -36.76
N GLU A 25 -2.68 4.48 -37.92
CA GLU A 25 -1.94 4.68 -39.16
C GLU A 25 -2.07 6.10 -39.76
N SER A 26 -3.14 6.84 -39.46
CA SER A 26 -3.33 8.23 -39.94
C SER A 26 -2.55 9.27 -39.14
N LEU A 27 -2.04 8.91 -37.97
CA LEU A 27 -1.22 9.78 -37.12
C LEU A 27 0.19 9.96 -37.71
N SER A 28 0.90 11.04 -37.35
CA SER A 28 2.30 11.20 -37.73
C SER A 28 3.16 10.07 -37.17
N LYS A 29 4.27 9.72 -37.83
CA LYS A 29 5.19 8.67 -37.37
C LYS A 29 5.71 8.93 -35.95
N GLU A 30 5.92 10.20 -35.60
CA GLU A 30 6.35 10.61 -34.26
C GLU A 30 5.26 10.35 -33.22
N ALA A 31 4.00 10.65 -33.54
CA ALA A 31 2.86 10.34 -32.67
C ALA A 31 2.63 8.82 -32.52
N GLN A 32 2.76 8.05 -33.60
CA GLN A 32 2.71 6.58 -33.56
C GLN A 32 3.82 5.99 -32.69
N GLU A 33 5.05 6.51 -32.78
CA GLU A 33 6.19 6.05 -31.98
C GLU A 33 6.07 6.48 -30.51
N TYR A 34 5.57 7.68 -30.24
CA TYR A 34 5.25 8.15 -28.89
C TYR A 34 4.19 7.26 -28.22
N ILE A 35 3.08 6.99 -28.90
CA ILE A 35 2.03 6.10 -28.39
C ILE A 35 2.59 4.69 -28.14
N ARG A 36 3.40 4.13 -29.06
CA ARG A 36 4.06 2.83 -28.86
C ARG A 36 4.93 2.81 -27.60
N LYS A 37 5.74 3.86 -27.38
CA LYS A 37 6.61 3.98 -26.20
C LYS A 37 5.81 4.10 -24.90
N THR A 38 4.73 4.88 -24.89
CA THR A 38 3.85 5.04 -23.73
C THR A 38 3.11 3.74 -23.40
N VAL A 39 2.54 3.06 -24.41
CA VAL A 39 1.86 1.76 -24.23
C VAL A 39 2.83 0.68 -23.73
N GLN A 40 4.06 0.63 -24.24
CA GLN A 40 5.08 -0.29 -23.73
C GLN A 40 5.43 0.01 -22.27
N SER A 41 5.71 1.28 -21.93
CA SER A 41 6.02 1.71 -20.56
C SER A 41 4.90 1.39 -19.56
N GLU A 42 3.63 1.59 -19.96
CA GLU A 42 2.48 1.17 -19.17
C GLU A 42 2.37 -0.36 -19.04
N SER A 43 2.66 -1.12 -20.10
CA SER A 43 2.65 -2.58 -20.07
C SER A 43 3.71 -3.12 -19.12
N ASP A 44 4.94 -2.61 -19.22
CA ASP A 44 6.07 -3.01 -18.38
C ASP A 44 5.82 -2.66 -16.90
N SER A 45 5.26 -1.48 -16.64
CA SER A 45 4.84 -1.04 -15.30
C SER A 45 3.75 -1.94 -14.70
N LYS A 46 2.73 -2.31 -15.50
CA LYS A 46 1.65 -3.23 -15.08
C LYS A 46 2.19 -4.65 -14.85
N ALA A 47 3.12 -5.13 -15.68
CA ALA A 47 3.78 -6.41 -15.51
C ALA A 47 4.59 -6.44 -14.20
N ALA A 48 5.45 -5.44 -13.96
CA ALA A 48 6.24 -5.32 -12.73
C ALA A 48 5.36 -5.24 -11.46
N LEU A 49 4.18 -4.59 -11.54
CA LEU A 49 3.21 -4.56 -10.45
C LEU A 49 2.59 -5.94 -10.16
N VAL A 50 2.28 -6.72 -11.20
CA VAL A 50 1.77 -8.10 -11.07
C VAL A 50 2.85 -9.03 -10.53
N GLU A 51 4.08 -8.96 -11.04
CA GLU A 51 5.23 -9.71 -10.51
C GLU A 51 5.55 -9.35 -9.06
N LYS A 52 5.35 -8.09 -8.65
CA LYS A 52 5.49 -7.69 -7.24
C LYS A 52 4.41 -8.38 -6.40
N ARG A 53 3.14 -8.23 -6.77
CA ARG A 53 2.00 -8.85 -6.04
C ARG A 53 2.19 -10.36 -5.89
N LEU A 54 2.54 -11.07 -6.98
CA LEU A 54 2.76 -12.52 -6.93
C LEU A 54 3.89 -12.92 -5.95
N ARG A 55 4.95 -12.11 -5.83
CA ARG A 55 6.02 -12.33 -4.84
C ARG A 55 5.56 -12.00 -3.41
N ASP A 56 4.82 -10.92 -3.22
CA ASP A 56 4.28 -10.53 -1.92
C ASP A 56 3.25 -11.57 -1.40
N ASP A 57 2.40 -12.08 -2.29
CA ASP A 57 1.43 -13.17 -2.04
C ASP A 57 2.15 -14.48 -1.69
N GLN A 58 3.14 -14.90 -2.49
CA GLN A 58 3.94 -16.10 -2.22
C GLN A 58 4.71 -15.98 -0.89
N ALA A 59 5.27 -14.80 -0.58
CA ALA A 59 5.96 -14.55 0.69
C ALA A 59 5.00 -14.53 1.88
N THR A 60 3.71 -14.25 1.67
CA THR A 60 2.66 -14.30 2.69
C THR A 60 2.19 -15.74 2.92
N GLN A 61 1.98 -16.51 1.85
CA GLN A 61 1.68 -17.95 1.93
C GLN A 61 2.81 -18.73 2.61
N ASN A 62 4.07 -18.44 2.26
CA ASN A 62 5.24 -19.08 2.87
C ASN A 62 5.33 -18.79 4.37
N ARG A 63 5.07 -17.54 4.81
CA ARG A 63 5.02 -17.19 6.25
C ARG A 63 3.93 -17.95 6.98
N SER A 64 2.70 -17.92 6.46
CA SER A 64 1.56 -18.64 7.05
C SER A 64 1.80 -20.16 7.15
N ALA A 65 2.46 -20.76 6.14
CA ALA A 65 2.83 -22.18 6.15
C ALA A 65 3.88 -22.49 7.24
N VAL A 66 4.91 -21.64 7.40
CA VAL A 66 5.91 -21.77 8.47
C VAL A 66 5.25 -21.61 9.84
N GLU A 67 4.50 -20.54 10.09
CA GLU A 67 3.80 -20.29 11.36
C GLU A 67 2.87 -21.46 11.74
N THR A 68 2.20 -22.06 10.77
CA THR A 68 1.34 -23.24 10.97
C THR A 68 2.17 -24.47 11.35
N ALA A 69 3.32 -24.69 10.72
CA ALA A 69 4.24 -25.76 11.08
C ALA A 69 4.79 -25.58 12.51
N GLU A 70 5.20 -24.37 12.89
CA GLU A 70 5.69 -24.07 14.24
C GLU A 70 4.62 -24.29 15.32
N GLN A 71 3.37 -23.87 15.05
CA GLN A 71 2.26 -24.09 15.98
C GLN A 71 1.95 -25.58 16.15
N ASN A 72 2.08 -26.38 15.10
CA ASN A 72 1.87 -27.82 15.17
C ASN A 72 3.03 -28.54 15.88
N GLU A 73 4.27 -28.09 15.67
CA GLU A 73 5.46 -28.55 16.41
C GLU A 73 5.31 -28.27 17.92
N ILE A 74 4.97 -27.02 18.29
CA ILE A 74 4.75 -26.62 19.70
C ILE A 74 3.62 -27.42 20.35
N ARG A 75 2.53 -27.71 19.63
CA ARG A 75 1.46 -28.61 20.11
C ARG A 75 1.97 -30.02 20.33
N GLN A 76 2.65 -30.62 19.35
CA GLN A 76 3.19 -31.98 19.47
C GLN A 76 4.20 -32.12 20.62
N LEU A 77 5.04 -31.11 20.86
CA LEU A 77 5.97 -31.10 21.99
C LEU A 77 5.25 -30.99 23.35
N ALA A 78 4.11 -30.29 23.42
CA ALA A 78 3.26 -30.24 24.61
C ALA A 78 2.50 -31.56 24.83
N ASP A 79 1.85 -32.09 23.79
CA ASP A 79 1.05 -33.33 23.83
C ASP A 79 1.91 -34.57 24.15
N SER A 80 3.18 -34.57 23.74
CA SER A 80 4.16 -35.62 24.05
C SER A 80 4.92 -35.43 25.36
N GLY A 81 4.64 -34.36 26.13
CA GLY A 81 5.28 -34.08 27.42
C GLY A 81 6.75 -33.67 27.34
N GLN A 82 7.25 -33.27 26.16
CA GLN A 82 8.65 -32.89 25.94
C GLN A 82 8.94 -31.46 26.40
N HIS A 83 8.71 -31.19 27.69
CA HIS A 83 8.73 -29.83 28.27
C HIS A 83 10.04 -29.06 28.08
N GLU A 84 11.19 -29.75 28.02
CA GLU A 84 12.48 -29.10 27.73
C GLU A 84 12.56 -28.58 26.29
N ALA A 85 12.26 -29.43 25.31
CA ALA A 85 12.24 -29.05 23.89
C ALA A 85 11.16 -28.00 23.60
N LEU A 86 9.99 -28.12 24.23
CA LEU A 86 8.93 -27.10 24.21
C LEU A 86 9.44 -25.75 24.74
N GLY A 87 10.14 -25.75 25.88
CA GLY A 87 10.72 -24.55 26.47
C GLY A 87 11.77 -23.90 25.56
N GLN A 88 12.66 -24.69 24.97
CA GLN A 88 13.66 -24.21 24.01
C GLN A 88 12.99 -23.60 22.76
N ARG A 89 11.97 -24.25 22.20
CA ARG A 89 11.28 -23.79 20.99
C ARG A 89 10.46 -22.52 21.21
N VAL A 90 9.78 -22.41 22.36
CA VAL A 90 9.07 -21.19 22.76
C VAL A 90 10.05 -20.03 23.02
N ALA A 91 11.20 -20.29 23.66
CA ALA A 91 12.22 -19.28 23.89
C ALA A 91 12.84 -18.76 22.58
N ALA A 92 13.06 -19.62 21.58
CA ALA A 92 13.50 -19.22 20.24
C ALA A 92 12.48 -18.28 19.57
N ARG A 93 11.20 -18.67 19.53
CA ARG A 93 10.12 -17.87 18.94
C ARG A 93 9.97 -16.49 19.59
N LEU A 94 10.04 -16.42 20.93
CA LEU A 94 10.02 -15.16 21.67
C LEU A 94 11.25 -14.29 21.37
N THR A 95 12.41 -14.91 21.15
CA THR A 95 13.66 -14.20 20.77
C THR A 95 13.50 -13.56 19.39
N GLU A 96 12.99 -14.30 18.40
CA GLU A 96 12.75 -13.81 17.05
C GLU A 96 11.73 -12.66 17.02
N GLN A 97 10.59 -12.82 17.71
CA GLN A 97 9.61 -11.73 17.88
C GLN A 97 10.22 -10.49 18.55
N SER A 98 11.14 -10.65 19.51
CA SER A 98 11.85 -9.52 20.13
C SER A 98 12.82 -8.81 19.17
N VAL A 99 13.39 -9.53 18.19
CA VAL A 99 14.25 -8.96 17.15
C VAL A 99 13.40 -8.22 16.11
N GLU A 100 12.27 -8.79 15.69
CA GLU A 100 11.33 -8.13 14.77
C GLU A 100 10.76 -6.84 15.37
N ALA A 101 10.28 -6.86 16.62
CA ALA A 101 9.79 -5.67 17.31
C ALA A 101 10.87 -4.56 17.43
N ARG A 102 12.13 -4.93 17.66
CA ARG A 102 13.27 -4.00 17.67
C ARG A 102 13.61 -3.46 16.27
N ALA A 103 13.40 -4.25 15.21
CA ALA A 103 13.59 -3.81 13.84
C ALA A 103 12.48 -2.82 13.41
N ILE A 104 11.22 -3.10 13.77
CA ILE A 104 10.07 -2.22 13.54
C ILE A 104 10.28 -0.88 14.27
N ALA A 105 10.64 -0.90 15.55
CA ALA A 105 10.92 0.34 16.31
C ALA A 105 12.00 1.20 15.63
N ARG A 106 13.15 0.61 15.25
CA ARG A 106 14.23 1.31 14.55
C ARG A 106 13.81 1.85 13.18
N ALA A 107 12.92 1.17 12.47
CA ALA A 107 12.38 1.65 11.20
C ALA A 107 11.46 2.87 11.43
N SER A 108 10.60 2.82 12.46
CA SER A 108 9.78 3.95 12.88
C SER A 108 10.61 5.16 13.30
N ASP A 109 11.67 4.97 14.10
CA ASP A 109 12.59 6.05 14.51
C ASP A 109 13.21 6.78 13.29
N VAL A 110 13.59 6.01 12.26
CA VAL A 110 14.15 6.54 11.01
C VAL A 110 13.10 7.27 10.17
N ILE A 111 11.86 6.75 10.11
CA ILE A 111 10.74 7.40 9.40
C ILE A 111 10.34 8.70 10.10
N GLU A 112 10.17 8.69 11.42
CA GLU A 112 9.84 9.90 12.20
C GLU A 112 10.92 10.98 11.98
N LYS A 113 12.20 10.59 12.04
CA LYS A 113 13.29 11.51 11.76
C LYS A 113 13.26 12.06 10.34
N GLN A 114 13.09 11.22 9.31
CA GLN A 114 13.03 11.68 7.92
C GLN A 114 11.85 12.63 7.69
N MET A 115 10.68 12.33 8.26
CA MET A 115 9.51 13.23 8.20
C MET A 115 9.78 14.55 8.94
N SER A 116 10.38 14.50 10.13
CA SER A 116 10.77 15.69 10.89
C SER A 116 11.79 16.56 10.16
N ASP A 117 12.79 15.95 9.52
CA ASP A 117 13.81 16.64 8.71
C ASP A 117 13.18 17.32 7.48
N GLU A 118 12.21 16.70 6.78
CA GLU A 118 11.49 17.33 5.65
C GLU A 118 10.50 18.42 6.09
N PHE A 119 9.69 18.17 7.13
CA PHE A 119 8.79 19.18 7.66
C PHE A 119 9.55 20.39 8.22
N SER A 120 10.73 20.19 8.81
CA SER A 120 11.56 21.28 9.35
C SER A 120 12.07 22.24 8.26
N LYS A 121 12.28 21.77 7.02
CA LYS A 121 12.61 22.64 5.87
C LYS A 121 11.46 23.56 5.46
N THR A 122 10.22 23.19 5.81
CA THR A 122 8.99 23.81 5.29
C THR A 122 8.26 24.65 6.36
N LEU A 123 8.26 24.16 7.61
CA LEU A 123 7.56 24.76 8.76
C LEU A 123 8.51 25.41 9.79
N GLY A 124 9.81 25.12 9.70
CA GLY A 124 10.81 25.47 10.71
C GLY A 124 10.85 24.48 11.89
N PRO A 125 12.04 24.20 12.46
CA PRO A 125 12.21 23.14 13.45
C PRO A 125 11.43 23.37 14.76
N GLU A 126 11.32 24.62 15.22
CA GLU A 126 10.53 24.96 16.42
C GLU A 126 9.04 24.63 16.26
N ARG A 127 8.51 24.77 15.04
CA ARG A 127 7.10 24.47 14.76
C ARG A 127 6.87 22.96 14.67
N VAL A 128 7.82 22.21 14.12
CA VAL A 128 7.79 20.74 14.10
C VAL A 128 7.87 20.16 15.51
N GLU A 129 8.77 20.66 16.36
CA GLU A 129 8.83 20.19 17.76
C GLU A 129 7.58 20.58 18.56
N THR A 130 6.99 21.76 18.30
CA THR A 130 5.67 22.13 18.88
C THR A 130 4.60 21.09 18.53
N ILE A 131 4.47 20.76 17.24
CA ILE A 131 3.49 19.76 16.75
C ILE A 131 3.78 18.37 17.34
N ARG A 132 5.06 17.98 17.44
CA ARG A 132 5.48 16.70 18.05
C ARG A 132 5.08 16.61 19.52
N GLN A 133 5.27 17.68 20.30
CA GLN A 133 4.85 17.75 21.70
C GLN A 133 3.32 17.76 21.86
N GLU A 134 2.57 18.39 20.94
CA GLU A 134 1.11 18.33 20.89
C GLU A 134 0.62 16.89 20.59
N VAL A 135 1.19 16.21 19.59
CA VAL A 135 0.88 14.81 19.25
C VAL A 135 1.18 13.86 20.41
N ILE A 136 2.32 14.01 21.11
CA ILE A 136 2.67 13.21 22.29
C ILE A 136 1.65 13.43 23.42
N LYS A 137 1.24 14.68 23.65
CA LYS A 137 0.29 15.07 24.70
C LYS A 137 -1.14 14.56 24.42
N GLU A 138 -1.53 14.47 23.16
CA GLU A 138 -2.83 13.95 22.72
C GLU A 138 -2.83 12.41 22.54
N GLY A 139 -1.67 11.76 22.72
CA GLY A 139 -1.52 10.29 22.63
C GLY A 139 -1.47 9.74 21.20
N GLY A 140 -1.25 10.61 20.20
CA GLY A 140 -1.38 10.30 18.78
C GLY A 140 -0.51 9.13 18.30
N ALA A 141 -1.07 8.33 17.39
CA ALA A 141 -0.54 7.10 16.80
C ALA A 141 -0.21 5.95 17.78
N HIS A 142 0.56 6.20 18.84
CA HIS A 142 0.97 5.15 19.79
C HIS A 142 -0.21 4.59 20.62
N ALA A 143 -1.19 5.41 21.00
CA ALA A 143 -2.38 4.91 21.70
C ALA A 143 -3.26 4.05 20.78
N GLU A 144 -3.45 4.46 19.52
CA GLU A 144 -4.26 3.72 18.55
C GLU A 144 -3.62 2.38 18.17
N TYR A 145 -2.30 2.34 17.96
CA TYR A 145 -1.59 1.10 17.65
C TYR A 145 -1.57 0.11 18.83
N ALA A 146 -1.53 0.62 20.07
CA ALA A 146 -1.66 -0.22 21.27
C ALA A 146 -3.11 -0.72 21.47
N ALA A 147 -4.11 0.11 21.19
CA ALA A 147 -5.52 -0.26 21.27
C ALA A 147 -5.96 -1.25 20.16
N ALA A 148 -5.29 -1.22 18.99
CA ALA A 148 -5.50 -2.18 17.91
C ALA A 148 -4.82 -3.55 18.14
N LEU A 149 -4.06 -3.71 19.24
CA LEU A 149 -3.34 -4.92 19.62
C LEU A 149 -3.84 -5.54 20.95
N ALA A 150 -4.99 -5.06 21.47
CA ALA A 150 -5.57 -5.44 22.76
C ALA A 150 -6.93 -6.13 22.63
#